data_AF-A0A150P0B3-F1
#
_entry.id   AF-A0A150P0B3-F1
#
_cell.length_a   1.000
_cell.length_b   1.000
_cell.length_c   1.000
_cell.angle_alpha   90.00
_cell.angle_beta   90.00
_cell.angle_gamma   90.00
#
_symmetry.space_group_name_H-M   'P 1'
#
loop_
_entity.id
_entity.type
_entity.pdbx_description
1 polymer ?
#
loop_
_entity_poly.entity_id
_entity_poly.type
_entity_poly.pdbx_seq_one_letter_code
_entity_poly.pdbx_strand_id
1 'polypeptide(L)'
;MRRMANDVNEGATTTADVEVREVDDSVLKDLESKYADVACPMHGGPPTFELASDGSVVERFCCPALLSIVRELQVAAGERPPPPDEGE
;
A
#
# COMPACT_ATOMS: atom_id res chain seq x y z
N MET A 1 36.27 47.67 -8.30
CA MET A 1 35.50 47.19 -7.14
C MET A 1 34.01 47.45 -7.32
N ARG A 2 33.23 46.41 -7.68
CA ARG A 2 31.79 46.32 -7.43
C ARG A 2 31.49 44.85 -7.09
N ARG A 3 31.02 44.63 -5.86
CA ARG A 3 30.58 43.34 -5.32
C ARG A 3 29.10 43.14 -5.68
N MET A 4 28.65 41.89 -5.52
CA MET A 4 27.27 41.41 -5.32
C MET A 4 26.57 40.87 -6.57
N ALA A 5 26.48 39.54 -6.63
CA ALA A 5 25.21 38.81 -6.60
C ALA A 5 25.51 37.34 -6.21
N ASN A 6 25.46 37.05 -4.91
CA ASN A 6 25.19 35.70 -4.42
C ASN A 6 23.70 35.49 -4.64
N ASP A 7 23.33 34.68 -5.62
CA ASP A 7 22.00 34.07 -5.68
C ASP A 7 22.19 32.60 -5.32
N VAL A 8 22.29 32.35 -4.01
CA VAL A 8 22.09 31.01 -3.47
C VAL A 8 20.57 30.86 -3.37
N ASN A 9 19.96 30.41 -4.47
CA ASN A 9 18.57 30.01 -4.45
C ASN A 9 18.51 28.56 -3.96
N GLU A 10 18.56 28.43 -2.64
CA GLU A 10 18.15 27.27 -1.88
C GLU A 10 16.63 27.12 -2.06
N GLY A 11 16.24 26.46 -3.14
CA GLY A 11 14.85 26.26 -3.54
C GLY A 11 14.46 24.79 -3.43
N ALA A 12 14.17 24.37 -2.20
CA ALA A 12 13.19 23.34 -1.85
C ALA A 12 13.27 21.99 -2.59
N THR A 13 14.00 21.08 -1.96
CA THR A 13 13.48 19.78 -1.51
C THR A 13 12.00 19.52 -1.84
N THR A 14 11.74 18.93 -3.00
CA THR A 14 10.65 17.97 -3.17
C THR A 14 11.23 16.70 -3.75
N THR A 15 12.21 16.12 -3.04
CA THR A 15 12.23 14.66 -2.96
C THR A 15 10.87 14.33 -2.37
N ALA A 16 10.00 13.76 -3.20
CA ALA A 16 8.79 13.11 -2.73
C ALA A 16 9.26 12.17 -1.61
N ASP A 17 9.08 12.66 -0.39
CA ASP A 17 9.01 11.89 0.82
C ASP A 17 7.83 10.97 0.53
N VAL A 18 8.15 9.85 -0.12
CA VAL A 18 7.38 8.63 0.04
C VAL A 18 7.48 8.43 1.54
N GLU A 19 6.51 9.00 2.27
CA GLU A 19 6.28 8.73 3.66
C GLU A 19 6.16 7.20 3.71
N VAL A 20 7.28 6.51 3.93
CA VAL A 20 7.32 5.15 4.42
C VAL A 20 6.82 5.31 5.85
N ARG A 21 5.51 5.52 5.96
CA ARG A 21 4.80 5.60 7.22
C ARG A 21 5.12 4.29 7.90
N GLU A 22 5.88 4.41 8.98
CA GLU A 22 6.09 3.35 9.96
C GLU A 22 4.72 2.68 10.14
N VAL A 23 4.57 1.48 9.59
CA VAL A 23 3.25 0.84 9.57
C VAL A 23 2.99 0.42 11.02
N ASP A 24 2.17 1.20 11.71
CA ASP A 24 1.77 0.91 13.08
C ASP A 24 0.80 -0.28 13.14
N ASP A 25 0.73 -0.94 14.29
CA ASP A 25 -0.29 -1.96 14.63
C ASP A 25 -1.74 -1.46 14.38
N SER A 26 -1.94 -0.15 14.40
CA SER A 26 -3.20 0.50 14.02
C SER A 26 -3.56 0.27 12.54
N VAL A 27 -2.58 0.24 11.63
CA VAL A 27 -2.79 -0.03 10.20
C VAL A 27 -3.20 -1.48 9.98
N LEU A 28 -2.57 -2.42 10.70
CA LEU A 28 -2.97 -3.83 10.69
C LEU A 28 -4.43 -3.98 11.11
N LYS A 29 -4.82 -3.36 12.22
CA LYS A 29 -6.22 -3.39 12.70
C LYS A 29 -7.20 -2.76 11.72
N ASP A 30 -6.81 -1.67 11.07
CA ASP A 30 -7.65 -1.03 10.04
C ASP A 30 -7.85 -1.95 8.84
N LEU A 31 -6.78 -2.58 8.35
CA LEU A 31 -6.85 -3.57 7.27
C LEU A 31 -7.67 -4.80 7.66
N GLU A 32 -7.43 -5.38 8.83
CA GLU A 32 -8.22 -6.50 9.36
C GLU A 32 -9.70 -6.13 9.48
N SER A 33 -10.01 -4.92 9.97
CA SER A 33 -11.39 -4.43 10.06
C SER A 33 -12.02 -4.19 8.68
N LYS A 34 -11.25 -3.67 7.73
CA LYS A 34 -11.71 -3.39 6.36
C LYS A 34 -12.05 -4.66 5.59
N TYR A 35 -11.29 -5.72 5.78
CA TYR A 35 -11.48 -7.01 5.11
C TYR A 35 -12.17 -8.05 6.00
N ALA A 36 -12.71 -7.66 7.16
CA ALA A 36 -13.39 -8.56 8.09
C ALA A 36 -14.61 -9.26 7.46
N ASP A 37 -15.31 -8.57 6.54
CA ASP A 37 -16.47 -9.10 5.82
C ASP A 37 -16.08 -9.94 4.59
N VAL A 38 -14.80 -9.96 4.21
CA VAL A 38 -14.32 -10.77 3.09
C VAL A 38 -14.03 -12.17 3.59
N ALA A 39 -14.73 -13.17 3.06
CA ALA A 39 -14.50 -14.56 3.39
C ALA A 39 -13.95 -15.32 2.18
N CYS A 40 -12.92 -16.14 2.40
CA CYS A 40 -12.48 -17.09 1.39
C CYS A 40 -13.60 -18.08 1.07
N PRO A 41 -14.01 -18.25 -0.20
CA PRO A 41 -15.10 -19.17 -0.56
C PRO A 41 -14.76 -20.64 -0.28
N MET A 42 -13.46 -20.97 -0.13
CA MET A 42 -12.98 -22.34 0.11
C MET A 42 -12.78 -22.64 1.61
N HIS A 43 -12.31 -21.66 2.39
CA HIS A 43 -11.89 -21.86 3.78
C HIS A 43 -12.71 -21.08 4.80
N GLY A 44 -13.55 -20.13 4.36
CA GLY A 44 -14.45 -19.34 5.19
C GLY A 44 -13.79 -18.23 6.02
N GLY A 45 -12.46 -18.09 5.97
CA GLY A 45 -11.73 -17.08 6.74
C GLY A 45 -11.34 -15.83 5.93
N PRO A 46 -11.15 -14.68 6.61
CA PRO A 46 -10.66 -13.45 5.99
C PRO A 46 -9.18 -13.52 5.62
N PRO A 47 -8.67 -12.56 4.82
CA PRO A 47 -7.24 -12.38 4.65
C PRO A 47 -6.59 -12.01 6.00
N THR A 48 -5.33 -12.40 6.16
CA THR A 48 -4.54 -12.06 7.36
C THR A 48 -3.47 -11.04 6.97
N PHE A 49 -3.16 -10.11 7.86
CA PHE A 49 -2.13 -9.10 7.64
C PHE A 49 -1.07 -9.25 8.72
N GLU A 50 0.20 -9.11 8.36
CA GLU A 50 1.32 -9.17 9.30
C GLU A 50 2.29 -8.02 9.03
N LEU A 51 2.99 -7.58 10.07
CA LEU A 51 4.11 -6.63 9.94
C LEU A 51 5.42 -7.39 9.74
N ALA A 52 6.12 -7.08 8.65
CA ALA A 52 7.46 -7.58 8.44
C ALA A 52 8.50 -6.78 9.23
N SER A 53 9.70 -7.36 9.40
CA SER A 53 10.79 -6.75 10.17
C SER A 53 11.30 -5.41 9.60
N ASP A 54 11.04 -5.16 8.31
CA ASP A 54 11.34 -3.91 7.61
C ASP A 54 10.21 -2.87 7.73
N GLY A 55 9.15 -3.16 8.49
CA GLY A 55 8.01 -2.27 8.68
C GLY A 55 6.99 -2.28 7.54
N SER A 56 7.11 -3.21 6.58
CA SER A 56 6.10 -3.39 5.53
C SER A 56 4.94 -4.28 5.97
N VAL A 57 3.75 -4.06 5.38
CA VAL A 57 2.59 -4.96 5.54
C VAL A 57 2.72 -6.14 4.59
N VAL A 58 2.63 -7.34 5.15
CA VAL A 58 2.54 -8.59 4.41
C VAL A 58 1.09 -9.06 4.42
N GLU A 59 0.47 -9.11 3.25
CA GLU A 59 -0.86 -9.67 3.06
C GLU A 59 -0.76 -11.20 2.85
N ARG A 60 -1.44 -11.97 3.70
CA ARG A 60 -1.47 -13.44 3.67
C ARG A 60 -2.83 -13.94 3.24
N PHE A 61 -2.84 -14.74 2.18
CA PHE A 61 -4.04 -15.36 1.63
C PHE A 61 -3.93 -16.87 1.73
N CYS A 62 -4.99 -17.54 2.21
CA CYS A 62 -5.02 -18.99 2.33
C CYS A 62 -5.03 -19.73 0.98
N CYS A 63 -5.49 -19.07 -0.10
CA CYS A 63 -5.48 -19.62 -1.45
C CYS A 63 -5.61 -18.52 -2.53
N PRO A 64 -5.31 -18.83 -3.80
CA PRO A 64 -5.39 -17.86 -4.91
C PRO A 64 -6.78 -17.23 -5.10
N ALA A 65 -7.86 -17.95 -4.80
CA ALA A 65 -9.21 -17.41 -4.93
C ALA A 65 -9.46 -16.20 -4.01
N LEU A 66 -8.94 -16.23 -2.78
CA LEU A 66 -9.05 -15.12 -1.85
C LEU A 66 -8.21 -13.93 -2.31
N LEU A 67 -7.00 -14.19 -2.83
CA LEU A 67 -6.15 -13.16 -3.42
C LEU A 67 -6.87 -12.44 -4.58
N SER A 68 -7.54 -13.17 -5.48
CA SER A 68 -8.29 -12.57 -6.59
C SER A 68 -9.39 -11.64 -6.09
N ILE A 69 -10.20 -12.09 -5.13
CA ILE A 69 -11.28 -11.29 -4.55
C ILE A 69 -10.73 -9.99 -3.93
N VAL A 70 -9.69 -10.09 -3.11
CA VAL A 70 -9.09 -8.93 -2.45
C VAL A 70 -8.49 -7.97 -3.48
N ARG A 71 -7.86 -8.48 -4.55
CA ARG A 71 -7.37 -7.64 -5.65
C ARG A 71 -8.50 -6.92 -6.37
N GLU A 72 -9.60 -7.59 -6.69
CA GLU A 72 -10.77 -6.97 -7.31
C GLU A 72 -11.33 -5.84 -6.43
N LEU A 73 -11.39 -6.05 -5.11
CA LEU A 73 -11.81 -5.02 -4.15
C LEU A 73 -10.83 -3.84 -4.11
N GLN A 74 -9.52 -4.08 -4.09
CA GLN A 74 -8.50 -3.03 -4.12
C GLN A 74 -8.58 -2.19 -5.41
N VAL A 75 -8.86 -2.83 -6.54
CA VAL A 75 -9.06 -2.13 -7.82
C VAL A 75 -10.36 -1.31 -7.79
N ALA A 76 -11.46 -1.89 -7.29
CA ALA A 76 -12.74 -1.18 -7.15
C ALA A 76 -12.66 0.02 -6.20
N ALA A 77 -11.82 -0.07 -5.16
CA ALA A 77 -11.52 1.02 -4.23
C ALA A 77 -10.50 2.04 -4.75
N GLY A 78 -9.86 1.78 -5.90
CA GLY A 78 -8.83 2.66 -6.47
C GLY A 78 -7.48 2.62 -5.74
N GLU A 79 -7.27 1.66 -4.85
CA GLU A 79 -6.01 1.47 -4.11
C GLU A 79 -4.92 0.82 -4.96
N ARG A 80 -5.33 0.04 -5.96
CA ARG A 80 -4.41 -0.64 -6.88
C ARG A 80 -4.82 -0.37 -8.32
N PRO A 81 -3.87 -0.03 -9.21
CA PRO A 81 -4.17 -0.03 -10.63
C PRO A 81 -4.61 -1.44 -11.06
N PRO A 82 -5.55 -1.57 -12.00
CA PRO A 82 -5.87 -2.88 -12.57
C PRO A 82 -4.59 -3.52 -13.11
N PRO A 83 -4.49 -4.87 -13.11
CA PRO A 83 -3.37 -5.52 -13.76
C PRO A 83 -3.28 -5.00 -15.20
N PRO A 84 -2.06 -4.80 -15.74
CA PRO A 84 -1.92 -4.44 -17.14
C PRO A 84 -2.67 -5.50 -17.96
N ASP A 85 -3.58 -5.04 -18.80
CA ASP A 85 -4.24 -5.89 -19.79
C ASP A 85 -3.13 -6.38 -20.71
N GLU A 86 -2.63 -7.58 -20.48
CA GLU A 86 -1.75 -8.26 -21.42
C GLU A 86 -2.62 -8.63 -22.62
N GLY A 87 -2.87 -7.62 -23.46
CA GLY A 87 -3.65 -7.74 -24.67
C GLY A 87 -3.10 -8.87 -25.53
N GLU A 88 -3.97 -9.81 -25.84
CA GLU A 88 -3.74 -10.97 -26.71
C GLU A 88 -3.60 -10.55 -28.19
#